data_AF-A0A445ER76-F1
#
_entry.id   AF-A0A445ER76-F1
#
_cell.length_a   1.000
_cell.length_b   1.000
_cell.length_c   1.000
_cell.angle_alpha   90.00
_cell.angle_beta   90.00
_cell.angle_gamma   90.00
#
_symmetry.space_group_name_H-M   'P 1'
#
loop_
_entity.id
_entity.type
_entity.pdbx_description
1 polymer ?
#
loop_
_entity_poly.entity_id
_entity_poly.type
_entity_poly.pdbx_seq_one_letter_code
_entity_poly.pdbx_strand_id
1 'polypeptide(L)'
;MILLALFVVLRAAGMPHVKIGVVGTGTASIFKEAMQSSKELLDVAFAPSKATGKVSATKLPKIGNKTTVLYPASEKASNEIEEGLSKRGFEVIRMNTYTMVPVQNVDEMVLKQELASPVVTVASPSAIRNWRRKDKM
;
A
#
# COMPACT_ATOMS: atom_id res chain seq x y z
N MET A 1 -6.32 -6.51 -1.14
CA MET A 1 -6.53 -6.56 0.33
C MET A 1 -6.74 -5.18 0.97
N ILE A 2 -5.93 -4.15 0.66
CA ILE A 2 -6.10 -2.80 1.25
C ILE A 2 -7.50 -2.20 1.04
N LEU A 3 -8.04 -2.31 -0.18
CA LEU A 3 -9.38 -1.79 -0.51
C LEU A 3 -10.47 -2.41 0.38
N LEU A 4 -10.45 -3.74 0.56
CA LEU A 4 -11.42 -4.45 1.41
C LEU A 4 -11.35 -3.98 2.87
N ALA A 5 -10.15 -3.87 3.43
CA ALA A 5 -9.98 -3.42 4.81
C ALA A 5 -10.48 -1.99 5.01
N LEU A 6 -10.26 -1.10 4.02
CA LEU A 6 -10.81 0.24 4.05
C LEU A 6 -12.35 0.25 4.00
N PHE A 7 -12.96 -0.53 3.11
CA PHE A 7 -14.43 -0.63 3.04
C PHE A 7 -15.03 -1.14 4.35
N VAL A 8 -14.44 -2.16 4.98
CA VAL A 8 -14.89 -2.67 6.29
C VAL A 8 -14.89 -1.55 7.33
N VAL A 9 -13.81 -0.78 7.40
CA VAL A 9 -13.66 0.31 8.38
C VAL A 9 -14.64 1.45 8.10
N LEU A 10 -14.78 1.86 6.85
CA LEU A 10 -15.72 2.93 6.49
C LEU A 10 -17.17 2.51 6.73
N ARG A 11 -17.53 1.24 6.47
CA ARG A 11 -18.86 0.72 6.77
C ARG A 11 -19.14 0.70 8.27
N ALA A 12 -18.19 0.24 9.07
CA ALA A 12 -18.30 0.28 10.53
C ALA A 12 -18.47 1.71 11.07
N ALA A 13 -17.88 2.71 10.40
CA ALA A 13 -18.01 4.12 10.75
C ALA A 13 -19.27 4.81 10.17
N GLY A 14 -20.20 4.07 9.56
CA GLY A 14 -21.44 4.64 9.00
C GLY A 14 -21.28 5.33 7.65
N MET A 15 -20.28 4.94 6.86
CA MET A 15 -20.00 5.44 5.50
C MET A 15 -19.80 6.96 5.43
N PRO A 16 -18.85 7.52 6.20
CA PRO A 16 -18.56 8.94 6.12
C PRO A 16 -18.03 9.28 4.72
N HIS A 17 -18.40 10.46 4.21
CA HIS A 17 -17.81 10.99 3.00
C HIS A 17 -16.34 11.37 3.26
N VAL A 18 -15.41 10.61 2.70
CA VAL A 18 -13.97 10.77 2.94
C VAL A 18 -13.21 11.03 1.63
N LYS A 19 -12.13 11.81 1.74
CA LYS A 19 -11.17 12.01 0.65
C LYS A 19 -10.07 10.97 0.76
N ILE A 20 -9.80 10.27 -0.34
CA ILE A 20 -8.83 9.18 -0.43
C ILE A 20 -7.54 9.70 -1.09
N GLY A 21 -6.42 9.57 -0.39
CA GLY A 21 -5.09 9.70 -0.95
C GLY A 21 -4.51 8.32 -1.25
N VAL A 22 -3.99 8.11 -2.46
CA VAL A 22 -3.33 6.87 -2.87
C VAL A 22 -1.88 7.13 -3.27
N VAL A 23 -1.04 6.10 -3.14
CA VAL A 23 0.40 6.22 -3.42
C VAL A 23 0.73 6.30 -4.91
N GLY A 24 -0.13 5.84 -5.81
CA GLY A 24 0.14 5.85 -7.24
C GLY A 24 -1.07 5.53 -8.10
N THR A 25 -0.93 5.71 -9.41
CA THR A 25 -2.01 5.59 -10.41
C THR A 25 -2.60 4.18 -10.48
N GLY A 26 -1.80 3.14 -10.31
CA GLY A 26 -2.28 1.75 -10.26
C GLY A 26 -3.18 1.45 -9.08
N THR A 27 -2.98 2.10 -7.92
CA THR A 27 -3.94 2.02 -6.81
C THR A 27 -5.17 2.89 -7.08
N ALA A 28 -4.98 4.06 -7.70
CA ALA A 28 -6.08 4.96 -8.05
C ALA A 28 -7.10 4.29 -8.99
N SER A 29 -6.65 3.51 -9.98
CA SER A 29 -7.55 2.81 -10.92
C SER A 29 -8.45 1.81 -10.22
N ILE A 30 -7.91 1.01 -9.29
CA ILE A 30 -8.68 0.03 -8.52
C ILE A 30 -9.78 0.71 -7.68
N PHE A 31 -9.50 1.90 -7.12
CA PHE A 31 -10.54 2.69 -6.44
C PHE A 31 -11.61 3.19 -7.41
N LYS A 32 -11.24 3.66 -8.60
CA LYS A 32 -12.21 4.11 -9.62
C LYS A 32 -13.12 2.97 -10.09
N GLU A 33 -12.58 1.77 -10.27
CA GLU A 33 -13.37 0.57 -10.63
C GLU A 33 -14.34 0.17 -9.50
N ALA A 34 -13.87 0.19 -8.25
CA ALA A 34 -14.71 -0.08 -7.09
C ALA A 34 -15.80 0.98 -6.88
N MET A 35 -15.54 2.22 -7.29
CA MET A 35 -16.52 3.31 -7.28
C MET A 35 -17.60 3.16 -8.33
N GLN A 36 -17.27 2.66 -9.53
CA GLN A 36 -18.28 2.46 -10.58
C GLN A 36 -19.29 1.36 -10.22
N SER A 37 -18.87 0.39 -9.40
CA SER A 37 -19.70 -0.75 -8.97
C SER A 37 -20.47 -0.49 -7.67
N SER A 38 -20.20 0.60 -6.96
CA SER A 38 -20.81 0.91 -5.66
C SER A 38 -21.49 2.28 -5.69
N LYS A 39 -22.66 2.41 -5.04
CA LYS A 39 -23.28 3.72 -4.78
C LYS A 39 -22.53 4.51 -3.67
N GLU A 40 -21.40 3.98 -3.19
CA GLU A 40 -20.62 4.59 -2.13
C GLU A 40 -19.83 5.79 -2.69
N LEU A 41 -19.63 6.85 -1.91
CA LEU A 41 -18.86 8.03 -2.34
C LEU A 41 -17.45 8.01 -1.72
N LEU A 42 -16.50 7.34 -2.38
CA LEU A 42 -15.07 7.42 -2.10
C LEU A 42 -14.40 8.32 -3.14
N ASP A 43 -14.02 9.52 -2.76
CA ASP A 43 -13.39 10.45 -3.70
C ASP A 43 -11.87 10.35 -3.65
N VAL A 44 -11.24 9.85 -4.72
CA VAL A 44 -9.77 9.85 -4.85
C VAL A 44 -9.29 11.27 -5.14
N ALA A 45 -8.97 12.00 -4.07
CA ALA A 45 -8.56 13.40 -4.13
C ALA A 45 -7.06 13.60 -4.37
N PHE A 46 -6.23 12.56 -4.20
CA PHE A 46 -4.79 12.68 -4.35
C PHE A 46 -4.15 11.39 -4.87
N ALA A 47 -3.40 11.48 -5.96
CA ALA A 47 -2.54 10.43 -6.49
C ALA A 47 -1.27 11.07 -7.08
N PRO A 48 -0.08 10.89 -6.49
CA PRO A 48 1.13 11.51 -6.98
C PRO A 48 1.62 10.82 -8.26
N SER A 49 2.30 11.58 -9.12
CA SER A 49 2.91 11.05 -10.36
C SER A 49 4.05 10.06 -10.12
N LYS A 50 4.74 10.19 -8.98
CA LYS A 50 5.77 9.26 -8.52
C LYS A 50 5.23 8.39 -7.38
N ALA A 51 5.19 7.09 -7.60
CA ALA A 51 4.60 6.13 -6.68
C ALA A 51 5.54 5.72 -5.54
N THR A 52 5.92 6.67 -4.68
CA THR A 52 6.78 6.41 -3.52
C THR A 52 6.16 6.91 -2.22
N GLY A 53 6.48 6.23 -1.11
CA GLY A 53 6.04 6.62 0.22
C GLY A 53 6.44 8.05 0.56
N LYS A 54 7.70 8.41 0.29
CA LYS A 54 8.24 9.77 0.45
C LYS A 54 7.43 10.84 -0.28
N VAL A 55 7.09 10.62 -1.54
CA VAL A 55 6.31 11.61 -2.32
C VAL A 55 4.90 11.72 -1.75
N SER A 56 4.27 10.59 -1.43
CA SER A 56 2.94 10.60 -0.78
C SER A 56 2.97 11.37 0.54
N ALA A 57 3.96 11.11 1.39
CA ALA A 57 4.08 11.75 2.69
C ALA A 57 4.32 13.26 2.60
N THR A 58 5.09 13.71 1.60
CA THR A 58 5.43 15.14 1.43
C THR A 58 4.36 15.93 0.68
N LYS A 59 3.56 15.28 -0.17
CA LYS A 59 2.62 15.95 -1.07
C LYS A 59 1.14 15.76 -0.72
N LEU A 60 0.80 14.87 0.22
CA LEU A 60 -0.59 14.72 0.66
C LEU A 60 -1.16 16.08 1.11
N PRO A 61 -2.28 16.55 0.54
CA PRO A 61 -2.86 17.83 0.90
C PRO A 61 -3.49 17.79 2.29
N LYS A 62 -3.45 18.92 3.01
CA LYS A 62 -4.29 19.13 4.20
C LYS A 62 -5.66 19.59 3.71
N ILE A 63 -6.72 18.88 4.09
CA ILE A 63 -8.08 19.18 3.65
C ILE A 63 -8.89 19.61 4.87
N GLY A 64 -9.27 20.89 4.91
CA GLY A 64 -9.98 21.48 6.04
C GLY A 64 -9.12 21.52 7.31
N ASN A 65 -9.79 21.57 8.47
CA ASN A 65 -9.13 21.67 9.78
C ASN A 65 -8.79 20.30 10.39
N LYS A 66 -9.20 19.20 9.76
CA LYS A 66 -8.91 17.85 10.25
C LYS A 66 -7.51 17.44 9.82
N THR A 67 -6.68 17.07 10.78
CA THR A 67 -5.29 16.62 10.57
C THR A 67 -5.15 15.11 10.69
N THR A 68 -6.22 14.39 11.04
CA THR A 68 -6.19 12.94 11.21
C THR A 68 -6.18 12.21 9.86
N VAL A 69 -5.24 11.29 9.69
CA VAL A 69 -5.11 10.43 8.51
C VAL A 69 -5.19 8.99 8.94
N LEU A 70 -6.21 8.28 8.45
CA LEU A 70 -6.29 6.83 8.58
C LEU A 70 -5.40 6.18 7.51
N TYR A 71 -4.44 5.36 7.93
CA TYR A 71 -3.46 4.75 7.03
C TYR A 71 -3.47 3.22 7.14
N PRO A 72 -4.32 2.53 6.35
CA PRO A 72 -4.22 1.09 6.16
C PRO A 72 -2.90 0.73 5.46
N ALA A 73 -2.09 -0.11 6.09
CA ALA A 73 -0.78 -0.50 5.59
C ALA A 73 -0.52 -2.00 5.79
N SER A 74 0.56 -2.51 5.18
CA SER A 74 1.08 -3.81 5.57
C SER A 74 1.80 -3.69 6.91
N GLU A 75 1.74 -4.73 7.74
CA GLU A 75 2.59 -4.85 8.93
C GLU A 75 4.08 -4.65 8.62
N LYS A 76 4.55 -5.18 7.48
CA LYS A 76 5.97 -5.07 7.06
C LYS A 76 6.29 -3.83 6.24
N ALA A 77 5.31 -2.95 5.99
CA ALA A 77 5.57 -1.74 5.22
C ALA A 77 6.40 -0.74 6.04
N SER A 78 7.30 -0.03 5.37
CA SER A 78 8.09 1.05 5.98
C SER A 78 7.20 2.07 6.69
N ASN A 79 7.76 2.75 7.69
CA ASN A 79 7.11 3.83 8.42
C ASN A 79 7.23 5.19 7.70
N GLU A 80 7.85 5.23 6.51
CA GLU A 80 8.14 6.47 5.77
C GLU A 80 6.91 7.37 5.57
N ILE A 81 5.74 6.80 5.27
CA ILE A 81 4.50 7.58 5.10
C ILE A 81 4.02 8.15 6.44
N GLU A 82 3.96 7.31 7.47
CA GLU A 82 3.51 7.68 8.81
C GLU A 82 4.39 8.76 9.43
N GLU A 83 5.71 8.57 9.40
CA GLU A 83 6.67 9.55 9.92
C GLU A 83 6.65 10.84 9.10
N GLY A 84 6.60 10.74 7.76
CA GLY A 84 6.62 11.91 6.90
C GLY A 84 5.35 12.77 7.03
N LEU A 85 4.19 12.14 7.23
CA LEU A 85 2.95 12.85 7.53
C LEU A 85 2.96 13.44 8.95
N SER A 86 3.41 12.69 9.95
CA SER A 86 3.51 13.17 11.34
C SER A 86 4.42 14.41 11.44
N LYS A 87 5.55 14.41 10.73
CA LYS A 87 6.45 15.58 10.62
C LYS A 87 5.79 16.83 10.00
N ARG A 88 4.72 16.65 9.22
CA ARG A 88 3.91 17.73 8.65
C ARG A 88 2.72 18.12 9.54
N GLY A 89 2.60 17.55 10.73
CA GLY A 89 1.55 17.82 11.70
C GLY A 89 0.23 17.10 11.40
N PHE A 90 0.25 15.99 10.67
CA PHE A 90 -0.89 15.08 10.61
C PHE A 90 -0.88 14.15 11.83
N GLU A 91 -2.07 13.80 12.32
CA GLU A 91 -2.25 12.72 13.30
C GLU A 91 -2.49 11.43 12.52
N VAL A 92 -1.49 10.56 12.44
CA VAL A 92 -1.60 9.33 11.63
C VAL A 92 -2.10 8.17 12.49
N ILE A 93 -3.23 7.60 12.11
CA ILE A 93 -3.76 6.36 12.68
C ILE A 93 -3.41 5.23 11.70
N ARG A 94 -2.28 4.56 11.93
CA ARG A 94 -1.88 3.42 11.12
C ARG A 94 -2.63 2.15 11.53
N MET A 95 -3.16 1.44 10.54
CA MET A 95 -3.76 0.12 10.74
C MET A 95 -3.03 -0.91 9.89
N ASN A 96 -2.43 -1.91 10.53
CA ASN A 96 -1.80 -3.01 9.83
C ASN A 96 -2.88 -4.01 9.39
N THR A 97 -3.24 -3.99 8.11
CA THR A 97 -4.41 -4.72 7.57
C THR A 97 -4.06 -6.01 6.85
N TYR A 98 -2.77 -6.23 6.56
CA TYR A 98 -2.26 -7.46 5.97
C TYR A 98 -0.75 -7.59 6.21
N THR A 99 -0.21 -8.78 6.08
CA THR A 99 1.25 -9.03 6.12
C THR A 99 1.65 -9.90 4.93
N MET A 100 2.91 -9.79 4.49
CA MET A 100 3.47 -10.66 3.44
C MET A 100 4.18 -11.84 4.10
N VAL A 101 3.80 -13.07 3.75
CA VAL A 101 4.48 -14.29 4.17
C VAL A 101 5.33 -14.81 3.00
N PRO A 102 6.61 -15.16 3.20
CA PRO A 102 7.43 -15.74 2.13
C PRO A 102 6.82 -17.05 1.64
N VAL A 103 6.86 -17.28 0.33
CA VAL A 103 6.51 -18.59 -0.24
C VAL A 103 7.55 -19.61 0.23
N GLN A 104 7.11 -20.64 0.94
CA GLN A 104 8.01 -21.65 1.55
C GLN A 104 8.59 -22.60 0.50
N ASN A 105 7.76 -23.10 -0.41
CA ASN A 105 8.18 -24.03 -1.46
C ASN A 105 8.08 -23.35 -2.82
N VAL A 106 9.22 -23.20 -3.48
CA VAL A 106 9.27 -22.79 -4.90
C VAL A 106 9.51 -24.08 -5.68
N ASP A 107 8.79 -24.28 -6.76
CA ASP A 107 8.93 -25.46 -7.61
C ASP A 107 10.39 -25.60 -8.08
N GLU A 108 11.00 -26.76 -7.82
CA GLU A 108 12.39 -27.03 -8.17
C GLU A 108 12.64 -26.98 -9.69
N MET A 109 11.62 -27.26 -10.52
CA MET A 109 11.74 -27.12 -11.97
C MET A 109 11.88 -25.65 -12.39
N VAL A 110 11.18 -24.74 -11.69
CA VAL A 110 11.28 -23.29 -11.92
C VAL A 110 12.67 -22.79 -11.51
N LEU A 111 13.21 -23.27 -10.39
CA LEU A 111 14.58 -22.96 -9.95
C LEU A 111 15.64 -23.43 -10.96
N LYS A 112 15.47 -24.62 -11.55
CA LYS A 112 16.39 -25.16 -12.57
C LYS A 112 16.32 -24.39 -13.89
N GLN A 113 15.14 -23.88 -14.27
CA GLN A 113 14.98 -23.01 -15.45
C GLN A 113 15.55 -21.60 -15.22
N GLU A 114 15.54 -21.08 -13.98
CA GLU A 114 16.09 -19.76 -13.65
C GLU A 114 17.60 -19.62 -13.89
N LEU A 115 18.38 -20.71 -13.73
CA LEU A 115 19.83 -20.72 -13.94
C LEU A 115 20.26 -20.42 -15.40
N ALA A 116 19.33 -20.47 -16.34
CA ALA A 116 19.57 -20.17 -17.75
C ALA A 116 19.16 -18.74 -18.15
N SER A 117 18.45 -18.00 -17.30
CA SER A 117 18.01 -16.64 -17.64
C SER A 117 19.13 -15.63 -17.42
N PRO A 118 19.51 -14.81 -18.44
CA PRO A 118 20.55 -13.81 -18.28
C PRO A 118 20.09 -12.57 -17.48
N VAL A 119 18.78 -12.43 -17.24
CA VAL A 119 18.19 -11.27 -16.57
C VAL A 119 17.15 -11.71 -15.55
N VAL A 120 17.26 -11.17 -14.33
CA VAL A 120 16.28 -11.33 -13.25
C VAL A 120 15.73 -9.96 -12.89
N THR A 121 14.41 -9.85 -12.77
CA THR A 121 13.74 -8.63 -12.29
C THR A 121 13.13 -8.87 -10.92
N VAL A 122 13.16 -7.84 -10.07
CA VAL A 122 12.67 -7.95 -8.69
C VAL A 122 11.82 -6.74 -8.36
N ALA A 123 10.58 -6.99 -7.96
CA ALA A 123 9.58 -5.94 -7.78
C ALA A 123 9.61 -5.32 -6.37
N SER A 124 10.35 -5.88 -5.40
CA SER A 124 10.43 -5.30 -4.06
C SER A 124 11.68 -5.69 -3.27
N PRO A 125 12.13 -4.85 -2.32
CA PRO A 125 13.22 -5.21 -1.41
C PRO A 125 12.93 -6.45 -0.56
N SER A 126 11.65 -6.71 -0.28
CA SER A 126 11.26 -7.88 0.52
C SER A 126 11.50 -9.21 -0.20
N ALA A 127 11.37 -9.23 -1.53
CA ALA A 127 11.66 -10.41 -2.34
C ALA A 127 13.13 -10.83 -2.19
N ILE A 128 14.07 -9.89 -2.34
CA ILE A 128 15.51 -10.16 -2.16
C ILE A 128 15.84 -10.59 -0.73
N ARG A 129 15.30 -9.91 0.29
CA ARG A 129 15.55 -10.28 1.69
C ARG A 129 15.09 -11.70 2.01
N ASN A 130 13.97 -12.12 1.44
CA ASN A 130 13.45 -13.47 1.62
C ASN A 130 14.27 -14.50 0.84
N TRP A 131 14.69 -14.19 -0.39
CA TRP A 131 15.52 -15.08 -1.20
C TRP A 131 16.86 -15.38 -0.52
N ARG A 132 17.59 -14.35 -0.03
CA ARG A 132 18.87 -14.52 0.66
C ARG A 132 18.81 -15.42 1.91
N ARG A 133 17.64 -15.54 2.54
CA ARG A 133 17.45 -16.40 3.72
C ARG A 133 17.31 -17.88 3.36
N LYS A 134 16.84 -18.21 2.16
CA LYS A 134 16.73 -19.60 1.71
C LYS A 134 18.08 -20.21 1.34
N ASP A 135 19.03 -19.39 0.91
CA ASP A 135 20.41 -19.80 0.55
C ASP A 135 21.28 -20.22 1.76
N LYS A 136 20.74 -20.11 2.98
CA LYS A 136 21.39 -20.50 4.24
C LYS A 136 20.76 -21.73 4.92
N MET A 137 19.78 -22.36 4.28
CA MET A 137 19.20 -23.65 4.70
C MET A 137 19.62 -24.74 3.72
#